data_AF-A0A969AKG1-F1
#
_entry.id   AF-A0A969AKG1-F1
#
_cell.length_a   1.000
_cell.length_b   1.000
_cell.length_c   1.000
_cell.angle_alpha   90.00
_cell.angle_beta   90.00
_cell.angle_gamma   90.00
#
_symmetry.space_group_name_H-M   'P 1'
#
loop_
_entity.id
_entity.type
_entity.pdbx_description
1 polymer ?
#
loop_
_entity_poly.entity_id
_entity_poly.type
_entity_poly.pdbx_seq_one_letter_code
_entity_poly.pdbx_strand_id
1 'polypeptide(L)'
;RGASGGDGRHHPAGGGGGLLLRLYVIPVFFVFPIAFTINRLGQHYDIEPSDPAAWGTIIRSNFVWDFLFLWSNYHMEHHYFPGVPFYNLAALHRELKPFLELHPMRTRTYGALLWDWFVLNRPPHTNWSHTEP
;
A
#
# COMPACT_ATOMS: atom_id res chain seq x y z
N ARG A 1 7.01 -54.12 -39.30
CA ARG A 1 6.95 -52.81 -39.98
C ARG A 1 5.70 -52.13 -39.48
N GLY A 2 5.66 -50.98 -38.83
CA GLY A 2 6.66 -50.05 -38.33
C GLY A 2 5.86 -49.05 -37.50
N ALA A 3 6.37 -48.67 -36.34
CA ALA A 3 5.81 -47.62 -35.52
C ALA A 3 6.06 -46.26 -36.20
N SER A 4 5.04 -45.40 -36.31
CA SER A 4 5.16 -43.93 -36.40
C SER A 4 3.76 -43.33 -36.58
N GLY A 5 3.31 -42.29 -35.89
CA GLY A 5 4.00 -41.40 -34.97
C GLY A 5 3.02 -40.94 -33.89
N GLY A 6 3.53 -40.89 -32.66
CA GLY A 6 2.82 -40.28 -31.54
C GLY A 6 2.58 -38.81 -31.84
N ASP A 7 1.31 -38.43 -31.66
CA ASP A 7 0.82 -37.07 -31.65
C ASP A 7 1.60 -36.23 -30.62
N GLY A 8 2.53 -35.41 -31.12
CA GLY A 8 3.36 -34.49 -30.35
C GLY A 8 2.58 -33.27 -29.85
N ARG A 9 1.42 -33.49 -29.24
CA ARG A 9 0.74 -32.44 -28.48
C ARG A 9 1.46 -32.24 -27.15
N HIS A 10 2.47 -31.37 -27.19
CA HIS A 10 2.99 -30.72 -26.00
C HIS A 10 1.86 -29.94 -25.32
N HIS A 11 1.17 -30.58 -24.38
CA HIS A 11 0.37 -29.87 -23.40
C HIS A 11 1.35 -29.07 -22.54
N PRO A 12 1.31 -27.72 -22.56
CA PRO A 12 2.15 -26.96 -21.66
C PRO A 12 1.76 -27.36 -20.23
N ALA A 13 2.78 -27.70 -19.45
CA ALA A 13 2.69 -27.98 -18.02
C ALA A 13 1.98 -26.81 -17.31
N GLY A 14 0.67 -26.94 -17.17
CA GLY A 14 -0.20 -25.98 -16.51
C GLY A 14 -1.36 -26.71 -15.86
N GLY A 15 -1.10 -27.89 -15.28
CA GLY A 15 -2.08 -28.58 -14.44
C GLY A 15 -2.49 -27.69 -13.26
N GLY A 16 -3.58 -28.05 -12.58
CA GLY A 16 -4.15 -27.26 -11.47
C GLY A 16 -3.12 -26.78 -10.43
N GLY A 17 -2.07 -27.57 -10.15
CA GLY A 17 -0.97 -27.15 -9.27
C GLY A 17 -0.16 -25.94 -9.77
N GLY A 18 0.12 -25.86 -11.07
CA GLY A 18 0.80 -24.69 -11.66
C GLY A 18 -0.06 -23.43 -11.62
N LEU A 19 -1.38 -23.57 -11.76
CA LEU A 19 -2.33 -22.47 -11.61
C LEU A 19 -2.44 -22.01 -10.16
N LEU A 20 -2.53 -22.95 -9.21
CA LEU A 20 -2.54 -22.67 -7.77
C LEU A 20 -1.27 -21.92 -7.34
N LEU A 21 -0.10 -22.36 -7.82
CA LEU A 21 1.17 -21.70 -7.53
C LEU A 21 1.17 -20.25 -8.01
N ARG A 22 0.71 -19.98 -9.24
CA ARG A 22 0.78 -18.64 -9.85
C ARG A 22 -0.30 -17.68 -9.36
N LEU A 23 -1.50 -18.16 -9.08
CA LEU A 23 -2.62 -17.29 -8.70
C LEU A 23 -2.81 -17.16 -7.19
N TYR A 24 -2.31 -18.11 -6.40
CA TYR A 24 -2.49 -18.10 -4.94
C TYR A 24 -1.16 -18.04 -4.22
N VAL A 25 -0.28 -19.03 -4.40
CA VAL A 25 0.93 -19.12 -3.57
C VAL A 25 1.88 -17.95 -3.80
N ILE A 26 2.22 -17.65 -5.06
CA ILE A 26 3.12 -16.53 -5.39
C ILE A 26 2.51 -15.19 -4.93
N PRO A 27 1.26 -14.84 -5.30
CA PRO A 27 0.66 -13.58 -4.87
C PRO A 27 0.53 -13.45 -3.36
N VAL A 28 0.04 -14.48 -2.66
CA VAL A 28 -0.26 -14.39 -1.22
C VAL A 28 1.00 -14.35 -0.36
N PHE A 29 2.05 -15.09 -0.72
CA PHE A 29 3.23 -15.22 0.15
C PHE A 29 4.42 -14.37 -0.28
N PHE A 30 4.50 -13.95 -1.54
CA PHE A 30 5.67 -13.23 -2.05
C PHE A 30 5.36 -11.84 -2.58
N VAL A 31 4.13 -11.57 -3.01
CA VAL A 31 3.73 -10.23 -3.51
C VAL A 31 2.99 -9.46 -2.42
N PHE A 32 1.93 -10.06 -1.87
CA PHE A 32 1.04 -9.43 -0.91
C PHE A 32 1.76 -8.93 0.34
N PRO A 33 2.66 -9.69 1.02
CA PRO A 33 3.28 -9.19 2.24
C PRO A 33 4.15 -7.96 2.00
N ILE A 34 4.84 -7.91 0.85
CA ILE A 34 5.67 -6.77 0.45
C ILE A 34 4.77 -5.56 0.15
N ALA A 35 3.77 -5.74 -0.72
CA ALA A 35 2.85 -4.67 -1.08
C ALA A 35 2.06 -4.15 0.13
N PHE A 36 1.59 -5.05 0.99
CA PHE A 36 0.89 -4.75 2.24
C PHE A 36 1.78 -3.97 3.20
N THR A 37 3.04 -4.37 3.37
CA THR A 37 3.98 -3.64 4.23
C THR A 37 4.20 -2.23 3.73
N ILE A 38 4.49 -2.05 2.43
CA ILE A 38 4.67 -0.72 1.84
C ILE A 38 3.39 0.11 2.01
N ASN A 39 2.22 -0.45 1.73
CA ASN A 39 0.95 0.25 1.92
C ASN A 39 0.74 0.65 3.39
N ARG A 40 1.01 -0.25 4.33
CA ARG A 40 0.87 0.00 5.77
C ARG A 40 1.80 1.10 6.27
N LEU A 41 3.02 1.20 5.71
CA LEU A 41 3.91 2.34 5.95
C LEU A 41 3.21 3.66 5.62
N GLY A 42 2.55 3.72 4.46
CA GLY A 42 1.80 4.90 4.04
C GLY A 42 0.49 5.15 4.80
N GLN A 43 0.07 4.24 5.67
CA GLN A 43 -1.16 4.36 6.44
C GLN A 43 -0.94 4.82 7.88
N HIS A 44 0.10 4.32 8.58
CA HIS A 44 0.18 4.47 10.05
C HIS A 44 1.59 4.51 10.67
N TYR A 45 2.66 4.65 9.89
CA TYR A 45 4.01 4.56 10.47
C TYR A 45 4.49 5.87 11.08
N ASP A 46 4.40 6.96 10.32
CA ASP A 46 4.69 8.32 10.78
C ASP A 46 3.36 9.00 11.10
N ILE A 47 3.04 9.08 12.40
CA ILE A 47 1.78 9.58 12.95
C ILE A 47 2.05 10.47 14.17
N GLU A 48 1.07 11.24 14.63
CA GLU A 48 1.12 11.87 15.95
C GLU A 48 0.22 11.10 16.92
N PRO A 49 0.77 10.25 17.81
CA PRO A 49 -0.04 9.41 18.69
C PRO A 49 -0.91 10.20 19.65
N SER A 50 -0.52 11.42 20.01
CA SER A 50 -1.27 12.28 20.93
C SER A 50 -2.45 13.01 20.28
N ASP A 51 -2.55 13.01 18.94
CA ASP A 51 -3.61 13.67 18.19
C ASP A 51 -4.40 12.63 17.37
N PRO A 52 -5.65 12.31 17.77
CA PRO A 52 -6.51 11.40 17.01
C PRO A 52 -6.75 11.82 15.56
N ALA A 53 -6.69 13.12 15.26
CA ALA A 53 -6.79 13.61 13.89
C ALA A 53 -5.57 13.19 13.05
N ALA A 54 -4.44 12.85 13.67
CA ALA A 54 -3.17 12.55 13.01
C ALA A 54 -2.72 11.09 13.20
N TRP A 55 -3.65 10.18 13.50
CA TRP A 55 -3.37 8.73 13.60
C TRP A 55 -3.18 8.02 12.25
N GLY A 56 -3.16 8.77 11.14
CA GLY A 56 -2.81 8.30 9.82
C GLY A 56 -1.57 8.99 9.26
N THR A 57 -0.79 8.28 8.46
CA THR A 57 0.29 8.90 7.67
C THR A 57 -0.30 9.56 6.43
N ILE A 58 0.08 10.82 6.17
CA ILE A 58 -0.36 11.52 4.95
C ILE A 58 0.65 11.27 3.84
N ILE A 59 0.23 10.57 2.78
CA ILE A 59 1.04 10.36 1.59
C ILE A 59 0.83 11.51 0.59
N ARG A 60 1.94 12.04 0.05
CA ARG A 60 1.92 12.85 -1.17
C ARG A 60 1.51 11.94 -2.31
N SER A 61 0.22 11.88 -2.55
CA SER A 61 -0.29 10.94 -3.51
C SER A 61 -0.09 11.39 -4.95
N ASN A 62 -0.07 10.40 -5.84
CA ASN A 62 -0.18 10.57 -7.28
C ASN A 62 -0.91 9.37 -7.86
N PHE A 63 -1.37 9.51 -9.10
CA PHE A 63 -2.18 8.50 -9.77
C PHE A 63 -1.56 7.09 -9.75
N VAL A 64 -0.23 6.97 -9.88
CA VAL A 64 0.44 5.65 -9.86
C VAL A 64 0.28 5.00 -8.50
N TRP A 65 0.62 5.71 -7.43
CA TRP A 65 0.49 5.16 -6.07
C TRP A 65 -0.96 4.96 -5.66
N ASP A 66 -1.86 5.84 -6.08
CA ASP A 66 -3.30 5.69 -5.83
C ASP A 66 -3.84 4.44 -6.48
N PHE A 67 -3.53 4.23 -7.75
CA PHE A 67 -3.98 3.05 -8.47
C PHE A 67 -3.40 1.76 -7.87
N LEU A 68 -2.09 1.72 -7.61
CA LEU A 68 -1.42 0.54 -7.06
C LEU A 68 -1.96 0.12 -5.69
N PHE A 69 -2.40 1.08 -4.88
CA PHE A 69 -2.93 0.83 -3.54
C PHE A 69 -4.43 1.10 -3.42
N LEU A 70 -5.18 1.09 -4.52
CA LEU A 70 -6.63 1.25 -4.53
C LEU A 70 -7.12 2.46 -3.69
N TRP A 71 -6.48 3.62 -3.90
CA TRP A 71 -6.72 4.89 -3.19
C TRP A 71 -6.48 4.84 -1.68
N SER A 72 -5.83 3.79 -1.16
CA SER A 72 -5.47 3.69 0.25
C SER A 72 -4.49 4.77 0.72
N ASN A 73 -3.86 5.54 -0.17
CA ASN A 73 -3.04 6.69 0.24
C ASN A 73 -3.86 7.76 0.97
N TYR A 74 -5.17 7.79 0.72
CA TYR A 74 -6.13 8.63 1.41
C TYR A 74 -6.67 7.94 2.68
N HIS A 75 -5.75 7.38 3.47
CA HIS A 75 -6.12 6.55 4.62
C HIS A 75 -6.76 7.37 5.74
N MET A 76 -6.27 8.60 5.92
CA MET A 76 -6.82 9.54 6.90
C MET A 76 -8.28 9.85 6.59
N GLU A 77 -8.57 10.10 5.31
CA GLU A 77 -9.90 10.41 4.82
C GLU A 77 -10.86 9.24 5.02
N HIS A 78 -10.38 8.00 4.85
CA HIS A 78 -11.14 6.81 5.19
C HIS A 78 -11.47 6.73 6.68
N HIS A 79 -10.53 7.07 7.57
CA HIS A 79 -10.80 7.08 9.02
C HIS A 79 -11.80 8.17 9.42
N TYR A 80 -11.73 9.35 8.80
CA TYR A 80 -12.71 10.42 9.07
C TYR A 80 -14.09 10.11 8.48
N PHE A 81 -14.14 9.49 7.29
CA PHE A 81 -15.38 9.25 6.55
C PHE A 81 -15.41 7.82 5.97
N PRO A 82 -15.56 6.78 6.81
CA PRO A 82 -15.49 5.38 6.37
C PRO A 82 -16.60 4.97 5.41
N GLY A 83 -17.70 5.74 5.35
CA GLY A 83 -18.79 5.55 4.39
C GLY A 83 -18.49 6.04 2.97
N VAL A 84 -17.41 6.79 2.76
CA VAL A 84 -17.02 7.26 1.42
C VAL A 84 -16.27 6.12 0.69
N PRO A 85 -16.72 5.71 -0.51
CA PRO A 85 -16.06 4.64 -1.23
C PRO A 85 -14.67 5.07 -1.71
N PHE A 86 -13.74 4.11 -1.82
CA PHE A 86 -12.32 4.39 -2.06
C PHE A 86 -12.07 5.27 -3.31
N TYR A 87 -12.83 5.06 -4.39
CA TYR A 87 -12.71 5.83 -5.64
C TYR A 87 -13.13 7.30 -5.53
N ASN A 88 -13.81 7.68 -4.44
CA ASN A 88 -14.18 9.06 -4.12
C ASN A 88 -13.23 9.72 -3.11
N LEU A 89 -12.27 9.01 -2.53
CA LEU A 89 -11.39 9.58 -1.49
C LEU A 89 -10.52 10.72 -2.02
N ALA A 90 -10.08 10.66 -3.28
CA ALA A 90 -9.37 11.78 -3.90
C ALA A 90 -10.26 13.04 -4.05
N ALA A 91 -11.58 12.87 -4.19
CA ALA A 91 -12.52 13.99 -4.17
C ALA A 91 -12.69 14.54 -2.76
N LEU A 92 -12.89 13.66 -1.79
CA LEU A 92 -12.95 14.02 -0.37
C LEU A 92 -11.70 14.77 0.10
N HIS A 93 -10.50 14.35 -0.33
CA HIS A 93 -9.25 15.05 -0.02
C HIS A 93 -9.27 16.52 -0.48
N ARG A 94 -9.86 16.81 -1.65
CA ARG A 94 -9.98 18.20 -2.14
C ARG A 94 -10.92 19.01 -1.26
N GLU A 95 -12.02 18.42 -0.80
CA GLU A 95 -12.97 19.07 0.11
C GLU A 95 -12.38 19.27 1.51
N LEU A 96 -11.51 18.36 1.96
CA LEU A 96 -10.84 18.45 3.26
C LEU A 96 -9.60 19.34 3.27
N LYS A 97 -9.13 19.79 2.10
CA LYS A 97 -7.91 20.60 2.00
C LYS A 97 -7.92 21.82 2.95
N PRO A 98 -8.99 22.63 3.08
CA PRO A 98 -9.02 23.73 4.03
C PRO A 98 -8.87 23.29 5.49
N PHE A 99 -9.44 22.13 5.86
CA PHE A 99 -9.29 21.56 7.20
C PHE A 99 -7.86 21.08 7.47
N LEU A 100 -7.24 20.42 6.49
CA LEU A 100 -5.86 19.93 6.57
C LEU A 100 -4.84 21.07 6.63
N GLU A 101 -5.15 22.24 6.05
CA GLU A 101 -4.33 23.45 6.15
C GLU A 101 -4.36 24.06 7.56
N LEU A 102 -5.45 23.86 8.33
CA LEU A 102 -5.55 24.29 9.72
C LEU A 102 -4.82 23.36 10.70
N HIS A 103 -4.68 22.08 10.34
CA HIS A 103 -3.99 21.06 11.13
C HIS A 103 -2.84 20.47 10.31
N PRO A 104 -1.75 21.23 10.09
CA PRO A 104 -0.70 20.85 9.16
C PRO A 104 0.04 19.61 9.68
N MET A 105 -0.34 18.46 9.13
CA MET A 105 0.35 17.19 9.32
C MET A 105 1.42 17.01 8.26
N ARG A 106 2.52 16.34 8.62
CA ARG A 106 3.66 16.13 7.73
C ARG A 106 3.27 15.21 6.57
N THR A 107 3.34 15.73 5.35
CA THR A 107 3.21 14.90 4.14
C THR A 107 4.48 14.08 3.89
N ARG A 108 4.31 12.82 3.52
CA ARG A 108 5.36 11.81 3.30
C ARG A 108 5.36 11.29 1.86
N THR A 109 6.46 10.66 1.46
CA THR A 109 6.53 9.84 0.25
C THR A 109 6.93 8.42 0.64
N TYR A 110 6.56 7.42 -0.17
CA TYR A 110 6.94 6.03 0.10
C TYR A 110 8.46 5.83 0.21
N GLY A 111 9.25 6.49 -0.65
CA GLY A 111 10.71 6.43 -0.56
C GLY A 111 11.26 6.96 0.76
N ALA A 112 10.72 8.09 1.24
CA ALA A 112 11.13 8.66 2.53
C ALA A 112 10.71 7.78 3.71
N LEU A 113 9.50 7.19 3.66
CA LEU A 113 9.05 6.26 4.71
C LEU A 113 9.89 4.98 4.75
N LEU A 114 10.22 4.43 3.59
CA LEU A 114 11.08 3.25 3.48
C LEU A 114 12.48 3.53 4.03
N TRP A 115 13.06 4.69 3.72
CA TRP A 115 14.36 5.08 4.27
C TRP A 115 14.32 5.21 5.79
N ASP A 116 13.35 5.96 6.32
CA ASP A 116 13.23 6.18 7.77
C ASP A 116 12.98 4.87 8.52
N TRP A 117 12.09 4.02 8.02
CA TRP A 117 11.79 2.74 8.65
C TRP A 117 12.95 1.75 8.55
N PHE A 118 13.45 1.52 7.33
CA PHE A 118 14.36 0.40 7.07
C PHE A 118 15.82 0.75 7.35
N VAL A 119 16.23 1.97 7.03
CA VAL A 119 17.64 2.39 7.16
C VAL A 119 17.88 3.12 8.47
N LEU A 120 17.00 4.05 8.84
CA LEU A 120 17.13 4.79 10.11
C LEU A 120 16.47 4.07 11.30
N ASN A 121 15.84 2.91 11.05
CA ASN A 121 15.18 2.10 12.08
C ASN A 121 14.19 2.89 12.94
N ARG A 122 13.45 3.82 12.33
CA ARG A 122 12.44 4.60 13.05
C ARG A 122 11.30 3.68 13.52
N PRO A 123 10.88 3.78 14.80
CA PRO A 123 9.86 2.89 15.35
C PRO A 123 8.48 3.18 14.70
N PRO A 124 7.74 2.15 14.27
CA PRO A 124 6.40 2.34 13.72
C PRO A 124 5.43 3.00 14.71
N HIS A 125 4.41 3.69 14.20
CA HIS A 125 3.35 4.33 15.00
C HIS A 125 3.87 5.40 15.96
N THR A 126 4.88 6.16 15.54
CA THR A 126 5.45 7.26 16.33
C THR A 126 5.60 8.49 15.45
N ASN A 127 5.80 9.65 16.10
CA ASN A 127 6.07 10.89 15.38
C ASN A 127 7.54 10.96 14.97
N TRP A 128 7.81 10.90 13.67
CA TRP A 128 9.19 10.93 13.13
C TRP A 128 9.69 12.35 12.82
N SER A 129 8.94 13.39 13.20
CA SER A 129 9.39 14.79 13.14
C SER A 129 10.22 15.21 14.36
N HIS A 130 10.08 14.52 15.50
CA HIS A 130 10.73 14.88 16.77
C HIS A 130 11.83 13.92 17.24
N THR A 131 12.05 12.81 16.53
CA THR A 131 13.17 11.92 16.84
C THR A 131 14.48 12.51 16.30
N GLU A 132 15.22 13.21 17.17
CA GLU A 132 16.66 13.47 17.03
C GLU A 132 17.43 12.15 16.76
N PRO A 133 18.62 12.21 16.14
CA PRO A 133 19.46 11.04 15.87
C PRO A 133 19.84 10.24 17.14
#